data_AF-A0A286TVK4-F1
#
_entry.id   AF-A0A286TVK4-F1
#
_cell.length_a   1.000
_cell.length_b   1.000
_cell.length_c   1.000
_cell.angle_alpha   90.00
_cell.angle_beta   90.00
_cell.angle_gamma   90.00
#
_symmetry.space_group_name_H-M   'P 1'
#
loop_
_entity.id
_entity.type
_entity.pdbx_description
1 polymer ?
#
loop_
_entity_poly.entity_id
_entity_poly.type
_entity_poly.pdbx_seq_one_letter_code
_entity_poly.pdbx_strand_id
1 'polypeptide(L)' 'MIFQALGKTVVLVTHDIAEAGFFGDTITLLRDGRVLQKGTLEDLIQSPADAFVTSFINAQRSPLDVKRKDSS' A
#
# COMPACT_ATOMS: atom_id res chain seq x y z
N MET A 1 -0.11 12.36 13.75
CA MET A 1 0.58 12.21 12.46
C MET A 1 0.65 13.58 11.79
N ILE A 2 1.80 14.01 11.27
CA ILE A 2 2.10 15.43 10.98
C ILE A 2 1.11 16.09 10.01
N PHE A 3 0.60 15.34 9.02
CA PHE A 3 -0.35 15.85 8.04
C PHE A 3 -1.73 16.17 8.64
N GLN A 4 -2.16 15.37 9.61
CA GLN A 4 -3.42 15.63 10.34
C GLN A 4 -3.34 16.93 11.15
N ALA A 5 -2.19 17.22 11.75
CA ALA A 5 -1.98 18.45 12.51
C ALA A 5 -1.97 19.71 11.64
N LEU A 6 -1.61 19.60 10.36
CA LEU A 6 -1.60 20.72 9.40
C LEU A 6 -3.00 21.07 8.88
N GLY A 7 -3.98 20.15 8.98
CA GLY A 7 -5.35 20.36 8.52
C GLY A 7 -5.47 20.67 7.02
N LYS A 8 -4.58 20.09 6.19
CA LYS A 8 -4.54 20.28 4.74
C LYS A 8 -4.74 18.94 4.02
N THR A 9 -5.27 19.02 2.80
CA THR A 9 -5.24 17.90 1.86
C THR A 9 -3.80 17.68 1.39
N VAL A 10 -3.29 16.46 1.55
CA VAL A 10 -1.92 16.08 1.18
C VAL A 10 -1.98 14.94 0.17
N VAL A 11 -1.13 15.02 -0.85
CA VAL A 11 -0.85 13.91 -1.76
C VAL A 11 0.61 13.54 -1.57
N LEU A 12 0.85 12.34 -1.05
CA LEU A 12 2.19 11.76 -0.90
C LEU A 12 2.43 10.75 -2.03
N VAL A 13 3.57 10.86 -2.70
CA VAL A 13 4.01 9.91 -3.73
C VAL A 13 5.23 9.17 -3.18
N THR A 14 5.12 7.86 -3.08
CA THR A 14 6.21 6.97 -2.67
C THR A 14 6.19 5.69 -3.49
N HIS A 15 7.32 4.99 -3.49
CA HIS A 15 7.48 3.66 -4.06
C HIS A 15 7.37 2.55 -3.00
N ASP A 16 7.30 2.91 -1.71
CA ASP A 16 7.21 1.99 -0.58
C ASP A 16 5.77 1.92 -0.07
N ILE A 17 5.24 0.69 0.00
CA ILE A 17 3.86 0.46 0.45
C ILE A 17 3.67 0.69 1.96
N ALA A 18 4.70 0.45 2.77
CA ALA A 18 4.66 0.65 4.21
C ALA A 18 4.57 2.15 4.54
N GLU A 19 5.32 2.99 3.83
CA GLU A 19 5.17 4.45 3.92
C GLU A 19 3.76 4.89 3.50
N ALA A 20 3.25 4.38 2.38
CA ALA A 20 1.92 4.71 1.88
C ALA A 20 0.82 4.34 2.91
N GLY A 21 0.92 3.19 3.54
CA GLY A 21 -0.02 2.75 4.58
C GLY A 21 0.16 3.45 5.93
N PHE A 22 1.36 3.91 6.26
CA PHE A 22 1.62 4.65 7.51
C PHE A 22 1.11 6.08 7.44
N PHE A 23 1.28 6.75 6.29
CA PHE A 23 0.91 8.16 6.13
C PHE A 23 -0.46 8.37 5.47
N GLY A 24 -0.96 7.41 4.70
CA GLY A 24 -2.14 7.57 3.88
C GLY A 24 -3.36 6.83 4.41
N ASP A 25 -4.50 7.53 4.44
CA ASP A 25 -5.81 6.90 4.67
C ASP A 25 -6.33 6.17 3.41
N THR A 26 -5.82 6.56 2.24
CA THR A 26 -6.18 5.98 0.94
C THR A 26 -4.94 5.89 0.06
N ILE A 27 -4.73 4.71 -0.52
CA ILE A 27 -3.61 4.40 -1.41
C ILE A 27 -4.15 4.26 -2.83
N THR A 28 -3.45 4.88 -3.78
CA THR A 28 -3.71 4.70 -5.21
C THR A 28 -2.44 4.13 -5.85
N LEU A 29 -2.52 2.90 -6.37
CA LEU A 29 -1.43 2.27 -7.11
C LEU A 29 -1.54 2.64 -8.58
N LEU A 30 -0.49 3.23 -9.13
CA LEU A 30 -0.41 3.62 -10.54
C LEU A 30 0.65 2.78 -11.27
N ARG A 31 0.38 2.50 -12.54
CA ARG A 31 1.33 1.91 -13.49
C ARG A 31 1.08 2.48 -14.89
N ASP A 32 2.15 2.87 -15.58
CA ASP A 32 2.09 3.37 -16.97
C ASP A 32 1.04 4.48 -17.17
N GLY A 33 0.94 5.40 -16.19
CA GLY A 33 -0.01 6.51 -16.19
C GLY A 33 -1.47 6.14 -15.89
N ARG A 34 -1.74 4.88 -15.52
CA ARG A 34 -3.09 4.39 -15.19
C ARG A 34 -3.19 4.01 -13.72
N VAL A 35 -4.34 4.29 -13.12
CA VAL A 35 -4.69 3.76 -11.80
C VAL A 35 -5.05 2.29 -11.96
N LEU A 36 -4.34 1.42 -11.25
CA LEU A 36 -4.63 -0.01 -11.21
C LEU A 36 -5.58 -0.36 -10.07
N GLN A 37 -5.37 0.24 -8.89
CA GLN A 37 -6.24 0.04 -7.74
C GLN A 37 -6.19 1.25 -6.81
N LYS A 38 -7.33 1.55 -6.20
CA LYS A 38 -7.47 2.54 -5.13
C LYS A 38 -8.20 1.91 -3.95
N GLY A 39 -7.69 2.10 -2.74
CA GLY A 39 -8.29 1.55 -1.52
C GLY A 39 -7.41 1.74 -0.30
N THR A 40 -7.74 1.06 0.78
CA THR A 40 -6.90 0.95 1.98
C THR A 40 -5.73 -0.01 1.73
N LEU A 41 -4.73 0.01 2.61
CA LEU A 41 -3.66 -0.99 2.57
C LEU A 41 -4.21 -2.42 2.67
N GLU A 42 -5.25 -2.63 3.48
CA GLU A 42 -5.91 -3.92 3.61
C GLU A 42 -6.56 -4.37 2.29
N ASP A 43 -7.22 -3.47 1.57
CA ASP A 43 -7.83 -3.78 0.27
C ASP A 43 -6.77 -4.24 -0.74
N LEU A 44 -5.62 -3.56 -0.79
CA LEU A 44 -4.52 -3.92 -1.70
C LEU A 44 -3.91 -5.29 -1.34
N ILE A 45 -3.99 -5.70 -0.07
CA ILE A 45 -3.43 -6.95 0.45
C ILE A 45 -4.39 -8.12 0.30
N GLN A 46 -5.65 -7.94 0.71
CA GLN A 46 -6.64 -9.01 0.81
C GLN A 46 -7.41 -9.20 -0.50
N SER A 47 -7.61 -8.11 -1.25
CA SER A 47 -8.38 -8.11 -2.49
C SER A 47 -7.63 -7.35 -3.61
N PRO A 48 -6.44 -7.83 -4.02
CA PRO A 48 -5.71 -7.22 -5.13
C PRO A 48 -6.53 -7.31 -6.42
N ALA A 49 -6.65 -6.18 -7.13
CA ALA A 49 -7.49 -6.05 -8.32
C ALA A 49 -6.92 -6.78 -9.54
N ASP A 50 -5.59 -6.98 -9.60
CA ASP A 50 -4.94 -7.73 -10.65
C ASP A 50 -3.62 -8.40 -10.19
N ALA A 51 -3.02 -9.16 -11.12
CA ALA A 51 -1.77 -9.88 -10.88
C ALA A 51 -0.58 -8.93 -10.64
N PHE A 52 -0.58 -7.75 -11.25
CA PHE A 52 0.46 -6.76 -11.01
C PHE A 52 0.38 -6.21 -9.59
N VAL A 53 -0.82 -5.85 -9.10
CA VAL A 53 -1.00 -5.40 -7.72
C VAL A 53 -0.48 -6.45 -6.74
N THR A 54 -0.84 -7.71 -6.94
CA THR A 54 -0.34 -8.84 -6.14
C THR A 54 1.19 -8.90 -6.16
N SER A 55 1.80 -8.83 -7.35
CA SER A 55 3.26 -8.91 -7.50
C SER A 55 3.98 -7.73 -6.83
N PHE A 56 3.41 -6.53 -6.93
CA PHE A 56 3.96 -5.31 -6.35
C PHE A 56 3.95 -5.38 -4.82
N ILE A 57 2.81 -5.77 -4.23
CA ILE A 57 2.68 -5.93 -2.78
C ILE A 57 3.65 -7.00 -2.25
N ASN A 58 3.78 -8.14 -2.95
CA ASN A 58 4.69 -9.19 -2.54
C ASN A 58 6.17 -8.79 -2.64
N ALA A 59 6.54 -7.96 -3.62
CA ALA A 59 7.91 -7.44 -3.75
C ALA A 59 8.29 -6.46 -2.62
N GLN A 60 7.30 -5.77 -2.05
CA GLN A 60 7.50 -4.82 -0.95
C GLN A 60 7.41 -5.47 0.44
N ARG A 61 6.93 -6.71 0.54
CA ARG A 61 6.95 -7.47 1.80
C ARG A 61 8.37 -7.98 2.06
N SER A 62 8.92 -7.63 3.22
CA SER A 62 10.15 -8.26 3.69
C SER A 62 9.90 -9.78 3.84
N PRO A 63 10.80 -10.65 3.35
CA PRO A 63 10.68 -12.11 3.51
C PRO A 63 10.53 -12.58 4.96
N LEU A 64 10.86 -11.72 5.94
CA LEU A 64 10.78 -12.03 7.35
C LEU A 64 9.37 -11.92 7.95
N ASP A 65 8.44 -11.18 7.32
CA ASP A 65 7.05 -11.06 7.81
C ASP A 65 6.15 -12.23 7.41
N VAL A 66 6.53 -12.98 6.37
CA VAL A 66 5.77 -14.17 5.92
C VAL A 66 5.86 -15.30 6.96
N LYS A 67 6.99 -15.43 7.66
CA LYS A 67 7.28 -16.58 8.54
C LYS A 67 6.54 -16.57 9.88
N ARG A 68 5.80 -15.51 10.23
CA ARG A 68 5.07 -15.42 11.51
C ARG A 68 3.64 -15.94 11.46
N LYS A 69 3.07 -16.19 10.26
CA LYS A 69 1.66 -16.59 10.10
C LYS A 69 1.44 -18.10 9.90
N ASP A 70 2.51 -18.88 9.77
CA ASP A 70 2.46 -20.33 9.47
C ASP A 70 2.60 -21.23 10.72
N SER A 71 2.58 -20.65 11.93
CA SER A 71 2.74 -21.39 13.19
C SER A 71 1.50 -21.28 14.11
N SER A 72 0.32 -21.54 13.56
CA SER A 72 -0.90 -21.83 14.33
C SER A 72 -1.72 -22.90 13.64
#